data_AF-A0A9D1F774-F1
#
_entry.id   AF-A0A9D1F774-F1
#
_cell.length_a   1.000
_cell.length_b   1.000
_cell.length_c   1.000
_cell.angle_alpha   90.00
_cell.angle_beta   90.00
_cell.angle_gamma   90.00
#
_symmetry.space_group_name_H-M   'P 1'
#
loop_
_entity.id
_entity.type
_entity.pdbx_description
1 polymer ?
#
loop_
_entity_poly.entity_id
_entity_poly.type
_entity_poly.pdbx_seq_one_letter_code
_entity_poly.pdbx_strand_id
1 'polypeptide(L)'
;MENINAFKAAFAAVCAALTALWGWMGWLVVAWIACMALDYLTGSAAAMQAGNWSSQAARNGLWHKLGGIVAVLISGILDLTLGHLLGNAPIVLPFNYTVFLCPLVLVWYILTEAGSIVENAGALGAPIPEWLKKTIAMFRDKVDAEVGDTDTEPDELDK
;
A
#
# COMPACT_ATOMS: atom_id res chain seq x y z
N MET A 1 21.26 -20.96 -14.80
CA MET A 1 20.72 -19.93 -15.72
C MET A 1 19.22 -20.09 -15.96
N GLU A 2 18.68 -21.31 -16.06
CA GLU A 2 17.23 -21.55 -16.19
C GLU A 2 16.39 -20.87 -15.09
N ASN A 3 16.76 -21.00 -13.81
CA ASN A 3 16.00 -20.38 -12.72
C ASN A 3 15.90 -18.86 -12.82
N ILE A 4 16.95 -18.20 -13.32
CA ILE A 4 16.97 -16.73 -13.52
C ILE A 4 16.07 -16.35 -14.71
N ASN A 5 16.08 -17.13 -15.78
CA ASN A 5 15.24 -16.89 -16.95
C ASN A 5 13.77 -17.19 -16.66
N ALA A 6 13.47 -18.24 -15.90
CA ALA A 6 12.14 -18.56 -15.42
C ALA A 6 11.60 -17.47 -14.47
N PHE A 7 12.42 -16.97 -13.55
CA PHE A 7 12.04 -15.84 -12.69
C PHE A 7 11.76 -14.57 -13.50
N LYS A 8 12.63 -14.21 -14.46
CA LYS A 8 12.41 -13.06 -15.35
C LYS A 8 11.16 -13.21 -16.20
N ALA A 9 10.90 -14.41 -16.72
CA ALA A 9 9.70 -14.72 -17.51
C ALA A 9 8.43 -14.64 -16.66
N ALA A 10 8.45 -15.19 -15.44
CA ALA A 10 7.34 -15.08 -14.49
C ALA A 10 7.08 -13.62 -14.12
N PHE A 11 8.13 -12.85 -13.82
CA PHE A 11 8.02 -11.42 -13.52
C PHE A 11 7.44 -10.64 -14.71
N ALA A 12 7.96 -10.85 -15.92
CA ALA A 12 7.45 -10.22 -17.13
C ALA A 12 6.00 -10.61 -17.43
N ALA A 13 5.63 -11.88 -17.24
CA ALA A 13 4.27 -12.36 -17.41
C ALA A 13 3.31 -11.75 -16.39
N VAL A 14 3.73 -11.62 -15.12
CA VAL A 14 2.95 -10.92 -14.09
C VAL A 14 2.79 -9.44 -14.44
N CYS A 15 3.86 -8.75 -14.84
CA CYS A 15 3.76 -7.35 -15.28
C CYS A 15 2.84 -7.18 -16.49
N ALA A 16 2.98 -8.03 -17.52
CA ALA A 16 2.13 -8.00 -18.70
C ALA A 16 0.67 -8.31 -18.36
N ALA A 17 0.40 -9.29 -17.49
CA ALA A 17 -0.93 -9.62 -17.03
C ALA A 17 -1.56 -8.48 -16.22
N LEU A 18 -0.81 -7.85 -15.30
CA LEU A 18 -1.27 -6.69 -14.53
C LEU A 18 -1.58 -5.50 -15.43
N THR A 19 -0.73 -5.21 -16.42
CA THR A 19 -0.98 -4.16 -17.41
C THR A 19 -2.19 -4.48 -18.29
N ALA A 20 -2.37 -5.73 -18.71
CA ALA A 20 -3.49 -6.14 -19.55
C ALA A 20 -4.84 -6.20 -18.80
N LEU A 21 -4.84 -6.59 -17.52
CA LEU A 21 -6.05 -6.74 -16.69
C LEU A 21 -6.56 -5.41 -16.14
N TRP A 22 -5.65 -4.54 -15.69
CA TRP A 22 -6.01 -3.34 -14.93
C TRP A 22 -5.56 -2.02 -15.58
N GLY A 23 -4.87 -2.06 -16.71
CA GLY A 23 -4.41 -0.87 -17.42
C GLY A 23 -3.52 0.01 -16.55
N TRP A 24 -3.92 1.27 -16.37
CA TRP A 24 -3.19 2.25 -15.57
C TRP A 24 -3.07 1.84 -14.08
N MET A 25 -4.08 1.15 -13.54
CA MET A 25 -4.09 0.72 -12.14
C MET A 25 -3.05 -0.36 -11.86
N GLY A 26 -2.69 -1.18 -12.86
CA GLY A 26 -1.62 -2.17 -12.73
C GLY A 26 -0.28 -1.53 -12.34
N TRP A 27 -0.01 -0.31 -12.79
CA TRP A 27 1.19 0.43 -12.41
C TRP A 27 1.21 0.86 -10.94
N LEU A 28 0.04 1.11 -10.33
CA LEU A 28 -0.04 1.37 -8.89
C LEU A 28 0.33 0.11 -8.09
N VAL A 29 -0.12 -1.07 -8.52
CA VAL A 29 0.26 -2.34 -7.89
C VAL A 29 1.77 -2.57 -7.99
N VAL A 30 2.36 -2.33 -9.17
CA VAL A 30 3.81 -2.44 -9.37
C VAL A 30 4.58 -1.46 -8.48
N ALA A 31 4.17 -0.19 -8.44
CA ALA A 31 4.78 0.82 -7.59
C ALA A 31 4.70 0.43 -6.12
N TRP A 32 3.55 -0.04 -5.66
CA TRP A 32 3.36 -0.51 -4.29
C TRP A 32 4.25 -1.70 -3.94
N ILE A 33 4.32 -2.73 -4.79
CA ILE A 33 5.22 -3.88 -4.57
C ILE A 33 6.69 -3.43 -4.53
N ALA A 34 7.07 -2.47 -5.39
CA ALA A 34 8.41 -1.90 -5.38
C ALA A 34 8.71 -1.16 -4.06
N CYS A 35 7.78 -0.34 -3.56
CA CYS A 35 7.90 0.31 -2.25
C CYS A 35 8.06 -0.74 -1.14
N MET A 36 7.23 -1.76 -1.12
CA MET A 36 7.29 -2.83 -0.12
C MET A 36 8.64 -3.58 -0.13
N ALA A 37 9.22 -3.81 -1.32
CA ALA A 37 10.54 -4.41 -1.47
C ALA A 37 11.66 -3.47 -0.99
N LEU A 38 11.61 -2.19 -1.35
CA LEU A 38 12.57 -1.19 -0.90
C LEU A 38 12.53 -1.00 0.62
N ASP A 39 11.34 -0.95 1.19
CA ASP A 39 11.14 -0.88 2.63
C ASP A 39 11.79 -2.08 3.35
N TYR A 40 11.51 -3.29 2.88
CA TYR A 40 12.12 -4.49 3.45
C TYR A 40 13.65 -4.45 3.37
N LEU A 41 14.21 -4.06 2.22
CA LEU A 41 15.67 -3.96 2.04
C LEU A 41 16.30 -2.90 2.93
N THR A 42 15.73 -1.71 2.98
CA THR A 42 16.25 -0.58 3.76
C THR A 42 16.09 -0.81 5.26
N GLY A 43 14.94 -1.33 5.71
CA GLY A 43 14.73 -1.72 7.11
C GLY A 43 15.67 -2.83 7.55
N SER A 44 15.96 -3.78 6.65
CA SER A 44 16.95 -4.82 6.92
C SER A 44 18.36 -4.27 7.07
N ALA A 45 18.78 -3.41 6.15
CA ALA A 45 20.08 -2.75 6.23
C ALA A 45 20.22 -1.90 7.50
N ALA A 46 19.19 -1.13 7.86
CA ALA A 46 19.18 -0.29 9.06
C ALA A 46 19.31 -1.13 10.33
N ALA A 47 18.53 -2.20 10.46
CA ALA A 47 18.58 -3.09 11.62
C ALA A 47 19.90 -3.88 11.72
N MET A 48 20.50 -4.27 10.59
CA MET A 48 21.84 -4.86 10.56
C MET A 48 22.92 -3.87 11.00
N GLN A 49 22.87 -2.62 10.53
CA GLN A 49 23.80 -1.57 10.95
C GLN A 49 23.70 -1.26 12.45
N ALA A 50 22.48 -1.29 12.98
CA ALA A 50 22.21 -1.09 14.42
C ALA A 50 22.55 -2.33 15.29
N GLY A 51 22.95 -3.46 14.70
CA GLY A 51 23.26 -4.70 15.44
C GLY A 51 22.03 -5.41 16.04
N ASN A 52 20.82 -4.95 15.74
CA ASN A 52 19.56 -5.44 16.32
C ASN A 52 18.78 -6.35 15.35
N TRP A 53 19.45 -6.89 14.34
CA TRP A 53 18.82 -7.79 13.38
C TRP A 53 18.34 -9.07 14.06
N SER A 54 17.03 -9.32 14.01
CA SER A 54 16.44 -10.57 14.46
C SER A 54 15.49 -11.14 13.42
N SER A 55 15.55 -12.45 13.23
CA SER A 55 14.62 -13.16 12.34
C SER A 55 13.16 -13.01 12.79
N GLN A 56 12.93 -12.74 14.08
CA GLN A 56 11.59 -12.48 14.61
C GLN A 56 11.06 -11.12 14.14
N ALA A 57 11.87 -10.07 14.18
CA ALA A 57 11.50 -8.77 13.64
C ALA A 57 11.24 -8.84 12.12
N ALA A 58 12.10 -9.54 11.37
CA ALA A 58 11.93 -9.73 9.93
C ALA A 58 10.62 -10.47 9.57
N ARG A 59 10.26 -11.53 10.32
CA ARG A 59 8.99 -12.24 10.13
C ARG A 59 7.78 -11.38 10.47
N ASN A 60 7.86 -10.58 11.54
CA ASN A 60 6.77 -9.71 11.94
C ASN A 60 6.45 -8.65 10.85
N GLY A 61 7.49 -8.09 10.23
CA GLY A 61 7.33 -7.19 9.08
C GLY A 61 6.64 -7.88 7.89
N LEU A 62 6.94 -9.15 7.64
CA LEU A 62 6.30 -9.90 6.55
C LEU A 62 4.82 -10.18 6.81
N TRP A 63 4.41 -10.48 8.05
CA TRP A 63 3.00 -10.66 8.41
C TRP A 63 2.17 -9.40 8.19
N HIS A 64 2.73 -8.24 8.52
CA HIS A 64 2.06 -6.95 8.30
C HIS A 64 1.83 -6.68 6.82
N LYS A 65 2.85 -6.96 5.99
CA LYS A 65 2.77 -6.85 4.53
C LYS A 65 1.76 -7.83 3.91
N LEU A 66 1.66 -9.06 4.44
CA LEU A 66 0.63 -10.01 4.03
C LEU A 66 -0.79 -9.49 4.31
N GLY A 67 -1.01 -8.84 5.46
CA GLY A 67 -2.26 -8.16 5.76
C GLY A 67 -2.61 -7.09 4.72
N GLY A 68 -1.62 -6.32 4.27
CA GLY A 68 -1.79 -5.34 3.19
C GLY A 68 -2.19 -5.97 1.85
N ILE A 69 -1.62 -7.12 1.49
CA ILE A 69 -2.02 -7.88 0.29
C ILE A 69 -3.50 -8.28 0.37
N VAL A 70 -3.95 -8.77 1.53
CA VAL A 70 -5.36 -9.13 1.72
C VAL A 70 -6.26 -7.90 1.59
N ALA A 71 -5.89 -6.76 2.18
CA ALA A 71 -6.67 -5.53 2.08
C ALA A 71 -6.81 -5.02 0.64
N VAL A 72 -5.74 -5.05 -0.16
CA VAL A 72 -5.79 -4.67 -1.59
C VAL A 72 -6.63 -5.65 -2.41
N LEU A 73 -6.60 -6.94 -2.10
CA LEU A 73 -7.47 -7.91 -2.76
C LEU A 73 -8.95 -7.64 -2.43
N ILE A 74 -9.27 -7.34 -1.16
CA ILE A 74 -10.63 -6.99 -0.74
C ILE A 74 -11.09 -5.71 -1.44
N SER A 75 -10.27 -4.67 -1.51
CA SER A 75 -10.65 -3.43 -2.20
C SER A 75 -10.87 -3.64 -3.69
N GLY A 76 -10.08 -4.51 -4.33
CA GLY A 76 -10.31 -4.94 -5.72
C GLY A 76 -11.64 -5.68 -5.91
N ILE A 77 -12.00 -6.58 -4.99
CA ILE A 77 -13.30 -7.26 -5.01
C ILE A 77 -14.44 -6.24 -4.86
N LEU A 78 -14.31 -5.29 -3.93
CA LEU A 78 -15.31 -4.24 -3.73
C LEU A 78 -15.50 -3.40 -5.00
N ASP A 79 -14.42 -3.02 -5.68
CA ASP A 79 -14.49 -2.30 -6.95
C ASP A 79 -15.22 -3.09 -8.03
N LEU A 80 -14.98 -4.41 -8.13
CA LEU A 80 -15.68 -5.28 -9.07
C LEU A 80 -17.18 -5.36 -8.75
N THR A 81 -17.53 -5.50 -7.46
CA THR A 81 -18.93 -5.54 -7.04
C THR A 81 -19.64 -4.21 -7.25
N LEU A 82 -18.96 -3.08 -7.03
CA LEU A 82 -19.49 -1.74 -7.22
C LEU A 82 -19.69 -1.45 -8.71
N GLY A 83 -18.73 -1.83 -9.56
CA GLY A 83 -18.87 -1.77 -11.01
C GLY A 83 -20.04 -2.62 -11.51
N HIS A 84 -20.23 -3.82 -10.98
CA HIS A 84 -21.37 -4.67 -11.32
C HIS A 84 -22.70 -4.07 -10.87
N LEU A 85 -22.75 -3.48 -9.67
CA LEU A 85 -23.95 -2.80 -9.17
C LEU A 85 -24.31 -1.60 -10.07
N LEU A 86 -23.35 -0.73 -10.37
CA LEU A 86 -23.57 0.46 -11.20
C LEU A 86 -23.97 0.10 -12.64
N GLY A 87 -23.48 -1.02 -13.18
CA GLY A 87 -23.85 -1.50 -14.51
C GLY A 87 -25.27 -2.06 -14.62
N ASN A 88 -25.87 -2.48 -13.50
CA ASN A 88 -27.22 -3.07 -13.47
C ASN A 88 -28.26 -2.18 -12.77
N ALA A 89 -27.83 -1.20 -11.98
CA ALA A 89 -28.70 -0.24 -11.32
C ALA A 89 -29.12 0.87 -12.30
N PRO A 90 -30.33 1.45 -12.16
CA PRO A 90 -30.75 2.62 -12.92
C PRO A 90 -30.07 3.91 -12.43
N ILE A 91 -28.79 3.84 -12.08
CA ILE A 91 -27.98 4.94 -11.55
C ILE A 91 -26.98 5.33 -12.64
N VAL A 92 -27.08 6.56 -13.15
CA VAL A 92 -26.14 7.10 -14.13
C VAL A 92 -25.23 8.09 -13.43
N LEU A 93 -23.94 7.75 -13.35
CA LEU A 93 -22.92 8.67 -12.87
C LEU A 93 -22.56 9.69 -13.98
N PRO A 94 -22.23 10.94 -13.63
CA PRO A 94 -21.79 11.96 -14.60
C PRO A 94 -20.40 11.69 -15.19
N PHE A 95 -19.75 10.59 -14.79
CA PHE A 95 -18.43 10.15 -15.25
C PHE A 95 -18.42 8.64 -15.46
N ASN A 96 -17.44 8.14 -16.23
CA ASN A 96 -17.26 6.71 -16.44
C ASN A 96 -16.58 6.08 -15.22
N TYR A 97 -17.29 5.18 -14.55
CA TYR A 97 -16.73 4.42 -13.43
C TYR A 97 -15.93 3.23 -13.95
N THR A 98 -14.63 3.19 -13.65
CA THR A 98 -13.77 2.01 -13.95
C THR A 98 -13.37 1.28 -12.68
N VAL A 99 -12.70 1.98 -11.76
CA VAL A 99 -12.20 1.51 -10.46
C VAL A 99 -12.05 2.74 -9.57
N PHE A 100 -12.27 2.61 -8.27
CA PHE A 100 -12.20 3.73 -7.34
C PHE A 100 -11.55 3.35 -6.01
N LEU A 101 -12.09 2.33 -5.33
CA LEU A 101 -11.64 1.96 -3.98
C LEU A 101 -10.22 1.38 -3.99
N CYS A 102 -9.92 0.50 -4.93
CA CYS A 102 -8.62 -0.17 -5.00
C CYS A 102 -7.46 0.81 -5.28
N PRO A 103 -7.54 1.73 -6.27
CA PRO A 103 -6.54 2.77 -6.44
C PRO A 103 -6.29 3.62 -5.19
N LEU A 104 -7.34 3.99 -4.43
CA LEU A 104 -7.21 4.77 -3.20
C LEU A 104 -6.45 3.99 -2.12
N VAL A 105 -6.82 2.73 -1.91
CA VAL A 105 -6.15 1.83 -0.96
C VAL A 105 -4.68 1.62 -1.36
N LEU A 106 -4.39 1.45 -2.65
CA LEU A 106 -3.02 1.33 -3.16
C LEU A 106 -2.19 2.58 -2.89
N VAL A 107 -2.74 3.78 -3.15
CA VAL A 107 -2.05 5.04 -2.87
C VAL A 107 -1.78 5.19 -1.36
N TRP A 108 -2.75 4.84 -0.52
CA TRP A 108 -2.57 4.85 0.93
C TRP A 108 -1.43 3.94 1.37
N TYR A 109 -1.39 2.69 0.90
CA TYR A 109 -0.29 1.78 1.21
C TYR A 109 1.06 2.26 0.67
N ILE A 110 1.11 2.87 -0.52
CA ILE A 110 2.33 3.47 -1.07
C ILE A 110 2.85 4.58 -0.13
N LEU A 111 1.97 5.44 0.37
CA LEU A 111 2.35 6.50 1.32
C LEU A 111 2.88 5.93 2.63
N THR A 112 2.25 4.88 3.16
CA THR A 112 2.70 4.17 4.37
C THR A 112 4.09 3.56 4.18
N GLU A 113 4.31 2.84 3.08
CA GLU A 113 5.62 2.25 2.76
C GLU A 113 6.68 3.34 2.50
N ALA A 114 6.32 4.45 1.84
CA ALA A 114 7.21 5.59 1.63
C ALA A 114 7.66 6.24 2.94
N GLY A 115 6.77 6.36 3.93
CA GLY A 115 7.12 6.83 5.27
C GLY A 115 8.17 5.94 5.93
N SER A 116 7.94 4.63 5.93
CA SER A 116 8.87 3.63 6.49
C SER A 116 10.24 3.64 5.78
N ILE A 117 10.27 3.74 4.44
CA ILE A 117 11.52 3.87 3.67
C ILE A 117 12.31 5.11 4.10
N VAL A 118 11.63 6.23 4.27
CA VAL A 118 12.27 7.49 4.67
C VAL A 118 12.85 7.40 6.08
N GLU A 119 12.16 6.75 7.02
CA GLU A 119 12.67 6.47 8.36
C GLU A 119 13.91 5.56 8.31
N ASN A 120 13.84 4.45 7.55
CA ASN A 120 14.94 3.52 7.38
C ASN A 120 16.16 4.17 6.71
N ALA A 121 15.95 5.01 5.70
CA ALA A 121 17.02 5.77 5.04
C ALA A 121 17.70 6.76 6.00
N GLY A 122 16.92 7.43 6.85
CA GLY A 122 17.45 8.28 7.91
C GLY A 122 18.27 7.49 8.94
N ALA A 123 17.81 6.31 9.35
CA ALA A 123 18.54 5.43 10.26
C ALA A 123 19.88 4.94 9.67
N LEU A 124 19.95 4.79 8.35
CA LEU A 124 21.18 4.49 7.60
C LEU A 124 22.16 5.68 7.48
N GLY A 125 21.76 6.88 7.95
CA GLY A 125 22.57 8.08 7.91
C GLY A 125 22.43 8.92 6.63
N ALA A 126 21.44 8.63 5.77
CA ALA A 126 21.19 9.45 4.60
C ALA A 126 20.67 10.86 5.01
N PRO A 127 21.17 11.95 4.41
CA PRO A 127 20.68 13.30 4.70
C PRO A 127 19.31 13.52 4.05
N ILE A 128 18.25 13.11 4.73
CA ILE A 128 16.86 13.29 4.25
C ILE A 128 16.33 14.65 4.66
N PRO A 129 15.82 15.47 3.73
CA PRO A 129 15.21 16.76 4.06
C PRO A 129 13.98 16.60 4.98
N GLU A 130 13.93 17.40 6.05
CA GLU A 130 12.81 17.35 7.02
C GLU A 130 11.45 17.69 6.41
N TRP A 131 11.41 18.53 5.37
CA TRP A 131 10.16 18.83 4.68
C TRP A 131 9.56 17.59 4.03
N LEU A 132 10.39 16.68 3.49
CA LEU A 132 9.92 15.46 2.82
C LEU A 132 9.25 14.51 3.82
N LYS A 133 9.90 14.30 4.98
CA LYS A 133 9.33 13.51 6.10
C LYS A 133 7.97 14.05 6.52
N LYS A 134 7.89 15.36 6.75
CA LYS A 134 6.65 16.03 7.18
C LYS A 134 5.55 15.95 6.13
N THR A 135 5.89 16.10 4.85
CA THR A 135 4.91 16.01 3.77
C THR A 135 4.31 14.61 3.70
N ILE A 136 5.13 13.55 3.74
CA ILE A 136 4.64 12.16 3.70
C ILE A 136 3.77 11.86 4.93
N ALA A 137 4.20 12.26 6.13
CA ALA A 137 3.42 12.08 7.35
C ALA A 137 2.06 12.80 7.27
N MET A 138 2.04 14.06 6.82
CA MET A 138 0.79 14.82 6.65
C MET A 138 -0.16 14.16 5.66
N PHE A 139 0.34 13.64 4.53
CA PHE A 139 -0.50 12.97 3.55
C PHE A 139 -1.13 11.70 4.11
N ARG A 140 -0.36 10.90 4.85
CA ARG A 140 -0.89 9.71 5.53
C ARG A 140 -1.95 10.10 6.55
N ASP A 141 -1.61 11.01 7.46
CA ASP A 141 -2.49 11.39 8.58
C ASP A 141 -3.80 12.02 8.09
N LYS A 142 -3.79 12.76 6.98
CA LYS A 142 -5.02 13.27 6.36
C LYS A 142 -5.92 12.19 5.79
N VAL A 143 -5.34 11.16 5.17
CA VAL A 143 -6.13 10.03 4.66
C VAL A 143 -6.70 9.20 5.81
N ASP A 144 -5.99 9.09 6.93
CA ASP A 144 -6.47 8.39 8.12
C ASP A 144 -7.56 9.18 8.88
N ALA A 145 -7.41 10.51 9.00
CA ALA A 145 -8.31 11.35 9.76
C ALA A 145 -9.71 11.51 9.14
N GLU A 146 -9.83 11.47 7.81
CA GLU A 146 -11.15 11.57 7.16
C GLU A 146 -11.96 10.26 7.19
N VAL A 147 -11.37 9.15 7.63
CA VAL A 147 -12.06 7.85 7.80
C VAL A 147 -12.51 7.63 9.26
N GLY A 148 -12.09 8.51 10.19
CA GLY A 148 -12.15 8.28 11.64
C GLY A 148 -13.10 9.17 12.44
N ASP A 149 -14.11 9.81 11.84
CA ASP A 149 -15.14 10.55 12.59
C ASP A 149 -16.51 9.87 12.44
N THR A 150 -16.65 8.70 13.08
CA THR A 150 -17.95 8.18 13.50
C THR A 150 -17.92 7.99 15.00
N ASP A 151 -18.55 8.93 15.69
CA ASP A 151 -19.26 8.80 16.95
C ASP A 151 -18.49 8.22 18.15
N THR A 152 -17.76 9.10 18.86
CA THR A 152 -17.81 9.01 20.33
C THR A 152 -19.14 9.62 20.78
N GLU A 153 -20.17 8.78 20.93
CA GLU A 153 -21.36 9.11 21.73
C GLU A 153 -20.92 9.59 23.13
N PRO A 154 -21.49 10.67 23.68
CA PRO A 154 -21.25 11.06 25.06
C PRO A 154 -21.84 9.99 25.98
N ASP A 155 -21.04 9.58 26.96
CA ASP A 155 -21.45 8.73 28.07
C ASP A 155 -22.52 9.46 28.92
N GLU A 156 -23.78 9.43 28.47
CA GLU A 156 -24.95 9.62 29.34
C GLU A 156 -25.34 8.24 29.87
N LEU A 157 -24.96 7.94 31.11
CA LEU A 157 -25.74 7.10 32.01
C LEU A 157 -25.25 7.30 33.45
N ASP A 158 -25.57 8.49 33.98
CA ASP A 158 -25.59 8.77 35.41
C ASP A 158 -27.04 9.06 35.81
N LYS A 159 -27.85 7.98 35.98
CA LYS A 159 -29.07 7.90 36.81
C LYS A 159 -29.35 6.45 37.24
#